data_AF-A0AAI9RN30-F1
#
_entry.id   AF-A0AAI9RN30-F1
#
_cell.length_a   1.000
_cell.length_b   1.000
_cell.length_c   1.000
_cell.angle_alpha   90.00
_cell.angle_beta   90.00
_cell.angle_gamma   90.00
#
_symmetry.space_group_name_H-M   'P 1'
#
loop_
_entity.id
_entity.type
_entity.pdbx_description
1 polymer ?
#
loop_
_entity_poly.entity_id
_entity_poly.type
_entity_poly.pdbx_seq_one_letter_code
_entity_poly.pdbx_strand_id
1 'polypeptide(L)' 'MMGPGWGMGWGMGGGIWMILALLVIIGVAVYYFTKNKNNNGFTNSQQGTKTDALEIARTRLAKGEITTEEFEEIKKTLL' A
#
# COMPACT_ATOMS: atom_id res chain seq x y z
N MET A 1 -3.85 26.10 -39.65
CA MET A 1 -4.77 26.60 -38.61
C MET A 1 -5.70 25.46 -38.21
N MET A 2 -6.06 25.41 -36.92
CA MET A 2 -7.05 24.53 -36.25
C MET A 2 -6.48 23.20 -35.72
N GLY A 3 -6.09 23.22 -34.44
CA GLY A 3 -5.70 22.03 -33.66
C GLY A 3 -6.90 21.18 -33.24
N PRO A 4 -6.68 19.99 -32.66
CA PRO A 4 -7.76 19.09 -32.28
C PRO A 4 -8.64 19.77 -31.22
N GLY A 5 -9.89 20.03 -31.56
CA GLY A 5 -10.90 20.60 -30.67
C GLY A 5 -11.27 19.63 -29.57
N TRP A 6 -10.47 19.64 -28.50
CA TRP A 6 -10.83 19.07 -27.20
C TRP A 6 -11.84 20.00 -26.53
N GLY A 7 -13.12 19.85 -26.87
CA GLY A 7 -14.17 20.57 -26.16
C GLY A 7 -15.41 20.81 -26.99
N MET A 8 -16.26 19.81 -27.12
CA MET A 8 -17.68 20.06 -27.34
C MET A 8 -18.51 18.86 -26.87
N GLY A 9 -18.79 18.83 -25.57
CA GLY A 9 -19.61 17.79 -24.95
C GLY A 9 -19.99 18.09 -23.49
N TRP A 10 -19.92 19.35 -23.07
CA TRP A 10 -20.36 19.78 -21.74
C TRP A 10 -21.79 20.31 -21.82
N GLY A 11 -22.73 19.39 -21.98
CA GLY A 11 -24.10 19.64 -21.54
C GLY A 11 -24.05 19.84 -20.02
N MET A 12 -24.57 20.97 -19.55
CA MET A 12 -24.46 21.48 -18.18
C MET A 12 -24.98 20.52 -17.08
N GLY A 13 -25.60 19.40 -17.44
CA GLY A 13 -25.95 18.28 -16.54
C GLY A 13 -25.13 16.99 -16.76
N GLY A 14 -24.61 16.72 -17.96
CA GLY A 14 -23.89 15.48 -18.28
C GLY A 14 -22.42 15.47 -17.81
N GLY A 15 -21.78 16.64 -17.78
CA GLY A 15 -20.40 16.78 -17.31
C GLY A 15 -20.24 16.43 -15.83
N ILE A 16 -21.21 16.81 -14.98
CA ILE A 16 -21.18 16.51 -13.54
C ILE A 16 -21.31 15.00 -13.29
N TRP A 17 -22.18 14.31 -14.03
CA TRP A 17 -22.36 12.85 -13.94
C TRP A 17 -21.11 12.11 -14.42
N MET A 18 -20.45 12.61 -15.46
CA MET A 18 -19.15 12.07 -15.92
C MET A 18 -18.05 12.20 -14.87
N ILE A 19 -17.93 13.37 -14.22
CA ILE A 19 -16.95 13.59 -13.15
C ILE A 19 -17.23 12.68 -11.96
N LEU A 20 -18.50 12.55 -11.55
CA LEU A 20 -18.90 11.67 -10.45
C LEU A 20 -18.59 10.21 -10.78
N ALA A 21 -18.91 9.74 -11.98
CA ALA A 21 -18.58 8.38 -12.42
C ALA A 21 -17.06 8.14 -12.39
N LEU A 22 -16.27 9.11 -12.83
CA LEU A 22 -14.81 9.04 -12.84
C LEU A 22 -14.24 8.99 -11.41
N LEU A 23 -14.77 9.81 -10.49
CA LEU A 23 -14.40 9.77 -9.07
C LEU A 23 -14.74 8.43 -8.41
N VAL A 24 -15.90 7.84 -8.73
CA VAL A 24 -16.27 6.52 -8.22
C VAL A 24 -15.31 5.44 -8.74
N ILE A 25 -14.99 5.45 -10.03
CA ILE A 25 -14.05 4.49 -10.63
C ILE A 25 -12.66 4.62 -9.98
N ILE A 26 -12.14 5.84 -9.82
CA ILE A 26 -10.87 6.08 -9.14
C ILE A 26 -10.95 5.62 -7.68
N GLY A 27 -12.03 5.93 -6.97
CA GLY A 27 -12.24 5.54 -5.58
C GLY A 27 -12.24 4.02 -5.39
N VAL A 28 -12.91 3.27 -6.28
CA VAL A 28 -12.94 1.80 -6.26
C VAL A 28 -11.58 1.21 -6.60
N ALA A 29 -10.89 1.76 -7.60
CA ALA A 29 -9.53 1.34 -7.95
C ALA A 29 -8.58 1.54 -6.75
N VAL A 30 -8.59 2.74 -6.15
CA VAL A 30 -7.80 3.05 -4.96
C VAL A 30 -8.19 2.14 -3.80
N TYR A 31 -9.47 1.86 -3.56
CA TYR A 31 -9.91 0.93 -2.51
C TYR A 31 -9.34 -0.48 -2.71
N TYR A 32 -9.42 -1.03 -3.93
CA TYR A 32 -8.87 -2.35 -4.25
C TYR A 32 -7.34 -2.40 -4.11
N PHE A 33 -6.64 -1.38 -4.64
CA PHE A 33 -5.18 -1.29 -4.53
C PHE A 33 -4.71 -1.03 -3.08
N THR A 34 -5.46 -0.26 -2.30
CA THR A 34 -5.14 0.01 -0.89
C THR A 34 -5.41 -1.23 -0.04
N LYS A 35 -6.51 -1.96 -0.29
CA LYS A 35 -6.79 -3.23 0.39
C LYS A 35 -5.74 -4.31 0.10
N ASN A 36 -5.14 -4.28 -1.09
CA ASN A 36 -4.06 -5.19 -1.47
C ASN A 36 -2.65 -4.70 -1.04
N LYS A 37 -2.51 -3.42 -0.68
CA LYS A 37 -1.26 -2.82 -0.15
C LYS A 37 -1.27 -2.64 1.37
N ASN A 38 -2.41 -2.82 2.04
CA ASN A 38 -2.50 -2.70 3.50
C ASN A 38 -1.89 -3.88 4.28
N ASN A 39 -1.10 -4.71 3.60
CA ASN A 39 -0.14 -5.57 4.29
C ASN A 39 1.21 -4.89 4.51
N ASN A 40 1.51 -3.70 3.94
CA ASN A 40 2.83 -3.07 4.08
C ASN A 40 2.81 -1.53 4.01
N GLY A 41 2.05 -0.87 4.87
CA GLY A 41 2.35 0.53 5.18
C GLY A 41 1.15 1.30 5.71
N PHE A 42 1.37 1.92 6.87
CA PHE A 42 0.48 2.88 7.54
C PHE A 42 -0.57 2.32 8.51
N THR A 43 -0.16 1.44 9.43
CA THR A 43 -0.76 1.39 10.77
C THR A 43 0.30 1.05 11.82
N ASN A 44 0.36 1.82 12.90
CA ASN A 44 1.13 1.57 14.14
C ASN A 44 2.66 1.60 14.05
N SER A 45 3.22 2.79 14.29
CA SER A 45 4.63 3.06 14.62
C SER A 45 5.16 2.38 15.90
N GLN A 46 4.42 1.46 16.51
CA GLN A 46 4.85 0.64 17.64
C GLN A 46 4.81 -0.87 17.33
N GLN A 47 3.98 -1.30 16.37
CA GLN A 47 3.82 -2.72 16.01
C GLN A 47 4.68 -3.10 14.81
N GLY A 48 4.81 -2.19 13.83
CA GLY A 48 5.67 -2.40 12.65
C GLY A 48 7.13 -2.66 13.03
N THR A 49 7.67 -1.93 14.00
CA THR A 49 9.07 -2.12 14.45
C THR A 49 9.33 -3.52 15.02
N LYS A 50 8.36 -4.12 15.73
CA LYS A 50 8.50 -5.48 16.28
C LYS A 50 8.44 -6.53 15.17
N THR A 51 7.52 -6.37 14.22
CA THR A 51 7.37 -7.27 13.07
C THR A 51 8.59 -7.18 12.15
N ASP A 52 9.07 -5.96 11.87
CA ASP A 52 10.28 -5.69 11.09
C ASP A 52 11.51 -6.30 11.77
N ALA A 53 11.69 -6.14 13.08
CA ALA A 53 12.82 -6.72 13.79
C ALA A 53 12.84 -8.26 13.72
N LEU A 54 11.67 -8.90 13.80
CA LEU A 54 11.55 -10.36 13.70
C LEU A 54 11.76 -10.86 12.26
N GLU A 55 11.30 -10.12 11.25
CA GLU A 55 11.56 -10.39 9.83
C GLU A 55 13.05 -10.21 9.46
N ILE A 56 13.70 -9.19 9.99
CA ILE A 56 15.15 -8.97 9.82
C ILE A 56 15.92 -10.14 10.43
N ALA A 57 15.58 -10.55 11.66
CA ALA A 57 16.22 -11.68 12.32
C ALA A 57 16.04 -13.00 11.53
N ARG A 58 14.82 -13.26 11.02
CA ARG A 58 14.54 -14.44 10.18
C ARG A 58 15.36 -14.42 8.89
N THR A 59 15.50 -13.25 8.27
CA THR A 59 16.29 -13.09 7.02
C THR A 59 17.77 -13.41 7.26
N ARG A 60 18.34 -12.96 8.39
CA ARG A 60 19.74 -13.25 8.75
C ARG A 60 19.96 -14.71 9.07
N LEU A 61 19.01 -15.37 9.73
CA LEU A 61 19.05 -16.82 9.97
C LEU A 61 19.07 -17.60 8.64
N ALA A 62 18.23 -17.20 7.67
CA ALA A 62 18.19 -17.83 6.35
C ALA A 62 19.49 -17.64 5.55
N LYS A 63 20.19 -16.53 5.78
CA LYS A 63 21.54 -16.29 5.22
C LYS A 63 22.65 -17.03 5.98
N GLY A 64 22.36 -17.61 7.14
CA GLY A 64 23.35 -18.22 8.02
C GLY A 64 24.24 -17.19 8.73
N GLU A 65 23.83 -15.93 8.80
CA GLU A 65 24.56 -14.86 9.48
C GLU A 65 24.42 -14.93 11.01
N ILE A 66 23.37 -15.61 11.49
CA ILE A 66 23.11 -15.86 12.92
C ILE A 66 22.74 -17.33 13.12
N THR A 67 22.95 -17.84 14.33
CA THR A 67 22.53 -19.21 14.68
C THR A 67 21.04 -19.27 15.06
N THR A 68 20.49 -20.48 15.11
CA THR A 68 19.12 -20.70 15.60
C THR A 68 18.93 -20.25 17.05
N GLU A 69 19.97 -20.36 17.87
CA GLU A 69 19.96 -19.97 19.28
C GLU A 69 19.84 -18.43 19.41
N GLU A 70 20.65 -17.69 18.65
CA GLU A 70 20.59 -16.22 18.61
C GLU A 70 19.22 -15.72 18.11
N PHE A 71 18.64 -16.41 17.12
CA PHE A 71 17.29 -16.09 16.66
C PHE A 71 16.22 -16.28 17.75
N GLU A 72 16.32 -17.34 18.55
CA GLU A 72 15.36 -17.59 19.64
C GLU A 72 15.47 -16.55 20.75
N GLU A 73 16.67 -16.10 21.11
CA GLU A 73 16.87 -15.03 22.08
C GLU A 73 16.26 -13.70 21.62
N ILE A 74 16.49 -13.33 20.35
CA ILE A 74 15.90 -12.13 19.74
C ILE A 74 14.37 -12.25 19.73
N LYS A 75 13.84 -13.40 19.32
CA LYS A 75 12.40 -13.67 19.29
C LYS A 75 11.79 -13.53 20.69
N LYS A 76 12.43 -14.07 21.71
CA LYS A 76 11.97 -14.01 23.11
C LYS A 76 12.05 -12.59 23.69
N THR A 77 13.01 -11.78 23.24
CA THR A 77 13.18 -10.39 23.64
C THR A 77 12.15 -9.45 22.98
N LEU A 78 11.74 -9.77 21.74
CA LEU A 78 10.79 -8.96 20.97
C LEU A 78 9.32 -9.25 21.28
N LEU A 79 9.00 -10.46 21.75
CA LEU A 79 7.66 -10.89 22.19
C LEU A 79 7.30 -10.24 23.53
#